data_AF-V6LSS3-F1
#
_entry.id   AF-V6LSS3-F1
#
_cell.length_a   1.000
_cell.length_b   1.000
_cell.length_c   1.000
_cell.angle_alpha   90.00
_cell.angle_beta   90.00
_cell.angle_gamma   90.00
#
_symmetry.space_group_name_H-M   'P 1'
#
loop_
_entity.id
_entity.type
_entity.pdbx_description
1 polymer ?
#
loop_
_entity_poly.entity_id
_entity_poly.type
_entity_poly.pdbx_seq_one_letter_code
_entity_poly.pdbx_strand_id
1 'polypeptide(L)'
;MGKYGQCSINVNMCIVNSYCPANTTDNSLINCLPCDSNKIQIGQGCNCINNIQFNNCVKCIDNKCEDCLLGYFLNNQGICIKCEDKCSICQSETFCMTCDEGFALDIDANICYPVCTSNIQCQDTNNGYCNFDNNYCKPCQNNCKICLSEVFCVQCD
;
A
#
# COMPACT_ATOMS: atom_id res chain seq x y z
N MET A 1 -24.78 -24.24 -5.87
CA MET A 1 -24.35 -22.84 -5.74
C MET A 1 -23.80 -22.63 -4.34
N GLY A 2 -22.64 -22.00 -4.21
CA GLY A 2 -22.06 -21.65 -2.90
C GLY A 2 -22.92 -20.62 -2.16
N LYS A 3 -22.91 -20.66 -0.83
CA LYS A 3 -23.72 -19.79 0.07
C LYS A 3 -23.55 -18.29 -0.24
N TYR A 4 -22.38 -17.88 -0.74
CA TYR A 4 -22.03 -16.49 -1.01
C TYR A 4 -21.93 -16.17 -2.51
N GLY A 5 -22.38 -17.09 -3.37
CA GLY A 5 -22.17 -17.00 -4.81
C GLY A 5 -20.90 -17.68 -5.27
N GLN A 6 -20.61 -17.53 -6.56
CA GLN A 6 -19.41 -18.08 -7.20
C GLN A 6 -18.79 -17.03 -8.12
N CYS A 7 -17.48 -17.14 -8.32
CA CYS A 7 -16.73 -16.18 -9.11
C CYS A 7 -15.52 -16.85 -9.79
N SER A 8 -14.94 -16.14 -10.75
CA SER A 8 -13.64 -16.40 -11.37
C SER A 8 -12.97 -15.06 -11.66
N ILE A 9 -11.81 -15.06 -12.32
CA ILE A 9 -11.15 -13.80 -12.73
C ILE A 9 -12.00 -12.92 -13.66
N ASN A 10 -12.93 -13.52 -14.42
CA ASN A 10 -13.77 -12.82 -15.40
C ASN A 10 -15.24 -12.74 -14.99
N VAL A 11 -15.62 -13.40 -13.90
CA VAL A 11 -17.01 -13.52 -13.47
C VAL A 11 -17.09 -13.18 -12.00
N ASN A 12 -17.90 -12.18 -11.64
CA ASN A 12 -18.16 -11.87 -10.25
C ASN A 12 -19.66 -12.01 -9.95
N MET A 13 -20.05 -13.10 -9.30
CA MET A 13 -21.41 -13.29 -8.77
C MET A 13 -21.39 -13.37 -7.24
N CYS A 14 -20.42 -12.71 -6.61
CA CYS A 14 -20.34 -12.63 -5.15
C CYS A 14 -21.39 -11.67 -4.60
N ILE A 15 -22.15 -12.12 -3.59
CA ILE A 15 -23.16 -11.28 -2.93
C ILE A 15 -22.52 -10.31 -1.93
N VAL A 16 -23.33 -9.39 -1.39
CA VAL A 16 -22.90 -8.46 -0.34
C VAL A 16 -22.14 -9.14 0.81
N ASN A 17 -21.09 -8.48 1.31
CA ASN A 17 -20.19 -8.98 2.37
C ASN A 17 -19.43 -10.27 2.00
N SER A 18 -19.22 -10.51 0.71
CA SER A 18 -18.34 -11.57 0.23
C SER A 18 -17.35 -11.07 -0.82
N TYR A 19 -16.24 -11.76 -0.99
CA TYR A 19 -15.20 -11.43 -1.95
C TYR A 19 -14.86 -12.64 -2.83
N CYS A 20 -14.27 -12.36 -3.98
CA CYS A 20 -13.78 -13.39 -4.87
C CYS A 20 -12.33 -13.76 -4.53
N PRO A 21 -12.02 -15.00 -4.14
CA PRO A 21 -10.65 -15.42 -3.87
C PRO A 21 -9.89 -15.87 -5.12
N ALA A 22 -10.44 -15.66 -6.33
CA ALA A 22 -9.81 -16.12 -7.56
C ALA A 22 -8.47 -15.42 -7.78
N ASN A 23 -7.49 -16.16 -8.26
CA ASN A 23 -6.16 -15.65 -8.62
C ASN A 23 -6.05 -15.51 -10.14
N THR A 24 -5.09 -14.72 -10.63
CA THR A 24 -4.97 -14.33 -12.05
C THR A 24 -4.62 -15.47 -13.01
N THR A 25 -4.40 -16.69 -12.53
CA THR A 25 -3.91 -17.82 -13.33
C THR A 25 -4.96 -18.86 -13.70
N ASP A 26 -6.10 -18.89 -12.99
CA ASP A 26 -7.17 -19.87 -13.21
C ASP A 26 -8.53 -19.19 -13.33
N ASN A 27 -9.23 -19.44 -14.44
CA ASN A 27 -10.58 -18.93 -14.70
C ASN A 27 -11.68 -19.91 -14.27
N SER A 28 -11.34 -20.92 -13.46
CA SER A 28 -12.32 -21.81 -12.87
C SER A 28 -13.30 -21.05 -11.97
N LEU A 29 -14.55 -21.52 -11.97
CA LEU A 29 -15.60 -20.95 -11.14
C LEU A 29 -15.48 -21.51 -9.72
N ILE A 30 -15.08 -20.68 -8.77
CA ILE A 30 -14.88 -21.03 -7.36
C ILE A 30 -15.91 -20.36 -6.47
N ASN A 31 -16.02 -20.80 -5.22
CA ASN A 31 -16.95 -20.19 -4.26
C ASN A 31 -16.42 -18.84 -3.75
N CYS A 32 -17.30 -17.85 -3.68
CA CYS A 32 -17.01 -16.62 -2.95
C CYS A 32 -16.87 -16.92 -1.45
N LEU A 33 -16.05 -16.12 -0.78
CA LEU A 33 -15.79 -16.24 0.66
C LEU A 33 -16.31 -15.00 1.38
N PRO A 34 -16.71 -15.11 2.66
CA PRO A 34 -17.09 -13.94 3.44
C PRO A 34 -15.91 -12.95 3.53
N CYS A 35 -16.21 -11.66 3.57
CA CYS A 35 -15.21 -10.62 3.79
C CYS A 35 -14.41 -10.89 5.07
N ASP A 36 -13.09 -11.00 4.92
CA ASP A 36 -12.14 -11.27 6.00
C ASP A 36 -10.84 -10.54 5.67
N SER A 37 -10.50 -9.53 6.47
CA SER A 37 -9.33 -8.68 6.27
C SER A 37 -8.01 -9.46 6.25
N ASN A 38 -7.95 -10.64 6.87
CA ASN A 38 -6.75 -11.46 6.93
C ASN A 38 -6.56 -12.36 5.70
N LYS A 39 -7.55 -12.43 4.80
CA LYS A 39 -7.53 -13.33 3.63
C LYS A 39 -7.66 -12.61 2.30
N ILE A 40 -8.18 -11.39 2.31
CA ILE A 40 -8.26 -10.55 1.12
C ILE A 40 -6.86 -10.09 0.77
N GLN A 41 -6.45 -10.33 -0.47
CA GLN A 41 -5.15 -9.92 -1.01
C GLN A 41 -5.28 -8.65 -1.86
N ILE A 42 -4.14 -8.01 -2.16
CA ILE A 42 -4.10 -6.85 -3.05
C ILE A 42 -4.76 -7.19 -4.39
N GLY A 43 -5.66 -6.32 -4.84
CA GLY A 43 -6.43 -6.51 -6.08
C GLY A 43 -7.72 -7.33 -5.92
N GLN A 44 -7.92 -7.99 -4.77
CA GLN A 44 -9.22 -8.53 -4.36
C GLN A 44 -9.99 -7.47 -3.57
N GLY A 45 -11.24 -7.75 -3.23
CA GLY A 45 -12.00 -6.90 -2.32
C GLY A 45 -13.44 -7.32 -2.14
N CYS A 46 -14.05 -6.78 -1.10
CA CYS A 46 -15.42 -7.04 -0.75
C CYS A 46 -16.40 -6.54 -1.80
N ASN A 47 -17.49 -7.30 -1.97
CA ASN A 47 -18.67 -6.84 -2.66
C ASN A 47 -19.55 -6.13 -1.64
N CYS A 48 -19.60 -4.79 -1.70
CA CYS A 48 -20.50 -4.02 -0.86
C CYS A 48 -21.90 -3.89 -1.48
N ILE A 49 -22.00 -4.17 -2.77
CA ILE A 49 -23.26 -4.38 -3.50
C ILE A 49 -23.10 -5.69 -4.26
N ASN A 50 -24.20 -6.43 -4.45
CA ASN A 50 -24.15 -7.71 -5.18
C ASN A 50 -23.43 -7.56 -6.52
N ASN A 51 -22.48 -8.45 -6.77
CA ASN A 51 -21.71 -8.57 -8.01
C ASN A 51 -20.81 -7.36 -8.34
N ILE A 52 -20.68 -6.40 -7.43
CA ILE A 52 -19.82 -5.22 -7.59
C ILE A 52 -18.70 -5.28 -6.55
N GLN A 53 -17.49 -5.59 -7.03
CA GLN A 53 -16.29 -5.61 -6.21
C GLN A 53 -15.78 -4.19 -5.92
N PHE A 54 -15.48 -3.92 -4.66
CA PHE A 54 -14.77 -2.73 -4.20
C PHE A 54 -13.32 -3.13 -3.93
N ASN A 55 -12.42 -2.79 -4.85
CA ASN A 55 -11.02 -3.21 -4.77
C ASN A 55 -10.36 -2.77 -3.46
N ASN A 56 -9.60 -3.68 -2.85
CA ASN A 56 -8.88 -3.51 -1.58
C ASN A 56 -9.79 -3.17 -0.39
N CYS A 57 -11.10 -3.31 -0.54
CA CYS A 57 -12.05 -3.17 0.56
C CYS A 57 -12.09 -4.43 1.40
N VAL A 58 -12.00 -4.30 2.72
CA VAL A 58 -12.07 -5.44 3.67
C VAL A 58 -13.36 -5.46 4.48
N LYS A 59 -14.11 -4.35 4.51
CA LYS A 59 -15.34 -4.22 5.27
C LYS A 59 -16.33 -3.30 4.57
N CYS A 60 -17.61 -3.70 4.55
CA CYS A 60 -18.69 -2.89 4.00
C CYS A 60 -19.66 -2.43 5.09
N ILE A 61 -20.16 -1.20 4.96
CA ILE A 61 -21.29 -0.64 5.73
C ILE A 61 -22.17 0.14 4.77
N ASP A 62 -23.50 0.00 4.87
CA ASP A 62 -24.49 0.75 4.06
C ASP A 62 -24.19 0.78 2.55
N ASN A 63 -23.86 -0.39 2.00
CA ASN A 63 -23.51 -0.59 0.58
C ASN A 63 -22.23 0.14 0.10
N LYS A 64 -21.38 0.60 1.02
CA LYS A 64 -20.10 1.25 0.73
C LYS A 64 -18.95 0.54 1.43
N CYS A 65 -17.73 0.78 0.96
CA CYS A 65 -16.55 0.37 1.71
C CYS A 65 -16.39 1.24 2.94
N GLU A 66 -16.11 0.61 4.08
CA GLU A 66 -15.87 1.24 5.37
C GLU A 66 -14.40 1.12 5.79
N ASP A 67 -13.72 0.06 5.37
CA ASP A 67 -12.35 -0.20 5.77
C ASP A 67 -11.57 -0.85 4.63
N CYS A 68 -10.30 -0.49 4.54
CA CYS A 68 -9.41 -0.83 3.45
C CYS A 68 -8.27 -1.75 3.92
N LEU A 69 -7.66 -2.48 2.98
CA LEU A 69 -6.41 -3.19 3.24
C LEU A 69 -5.32 -2.20 3.70
N LEU A 70 -4.39 -2.70 4.52
CA LEU A 70 -3.19 -1.94 4.89
C LEU A 70 -2.47 -1.44 3.62
N GLY A 71 -1.94 -0.22 3.67
CA GLY A 71 -1.37 0.48 2.51
C GLY A 71 -2.42 1.17 1.63
N TYR A 72 -3.68 1.22 2.06
CA TYR A 72 -4.75 1.97 1.40
C TYR A 72 -5.53 2.80 2.42
N PHE A 73 -5.98 3.98 2.01
CA PHE A 73 -6.89 4.83 2.79
C PHE A 73 -8.26 4.89 2.12
N LEU A 74 -9.29 5.08 2.95
CA LEU A 74 -10.66 5.27 2.46
C LEU A 74 -10.86 6.74 2.08
N ASN A 75 -11.18 7.01 0.82
CA ASN A 75 -11.54 8.36 0.39
C ASN A 75 -13.01 8.69 0.71
N ASN A 76 -13.39 9.96 0.54
CA ASN A 76 -14.76 10.44 0.81
C ASN A 76 -15.85 9.79 -0.06
N GLN A 77 -15.48 9.09 -1.14
CA GLN A 77 -16.40 8.37 -2.02
C GLN A 77 -16.60 6.91 -1.59
N GLY A 78 -15.93 6.46 -0.53
CA GLY A 78 -15.97 5.06 -0.07
C GLY A 78 -15.12 4.13 -0.95
N ILE A 79 -14.04 4.64 -1.53
CA ILE A 79 -13.11 3.91 -2.39
C ILE A 79 -11.75 3.85 -1.69
N CYS A 80 -11.13 2.66 -1.69
CA CYS A 80 -9.78 2.46 -1.18
C CYS A 80 -8.74 2.93 -2.18
N ILE A 81 -7.97 3.94 -1.80
CA ILE A 81 -6.91 4.53 -2.60
C ILE A 81 -5.56 4.15 -1.99
N LYS A 82 -4.60 3.77 -2.85
CA LYS A 82 -3.29 3.32 -2.38
C LYS A 82 -2.57 4.49 -1.69
N CYS A 83 -1.92 4.21 -0.58
CA CYS A 83 -0.97 5.12 0.04
C CYS A 83 0.25 5.35 -0.85
N GLU A 84 0.99 6.42 -0.57
CA GLU A 84 2.29 6.64 -1.18
C GLU A 84 3.22 5.45 -0.94
N ASP A 85 4.19 5.25 -1.83
CA ASP A 85 5.11 4.13 -1.72
C ASP A 85 5.85 4.16 -0.37
N LYS A 86 6.02 2.96 0.23
CA LYS A 86 6.66 2.74 1.53
C LYS A 86 5.83 3.24 2.73
N CYS A 87 4.56 3.57 2.53
CA CYS A 87 3.63 4.00 3.57
C CYS A 87 2.58 2.92 3.85
N SER A 88 2.52 2.43 5.09
CA SER A 88 1.56 1.40 5.53
C SER A 88 0.21 2.00 5.94
N ILE A 89 0.20 3.22 6.48
CA ILE A 89 -1.00 3.94 6.90
C ILE A 89 -0.89 5.40 6.47
N CYS A 90 -1.85 5.86 5.68
CA CYS A 90 -1.90 7.24 5.18
C CYS A 90 -3.30 7.84 5.39
N GLN A 91 -3.37 9.17 5.44
CA GLN A 91 -4.63 9.92 5.45
C GLN A 91 -5.06 10.37 4.06
N SER A 92 -4.09 10.50 3.15
CA SER A 92 -4.29 10.82 1.74
C SER A 92 -3.18 10.20 0.89
N GLU A 93 -3.27 10.34 -0.43
CA GLU A 93 -2.23 9.89 -1.37
C GLU A 93 -0.85 10.49 -1.09
N THR A 94 -0.78 11.63 -0.40
CA THR A 94 0.45 12.37 -0.13
C THR A 94 0.67 12.61 1.36
N PHE A 95 -0.10 11.98 2.25
CA PHE A 95 0.03 12.17 3.70
C PHE A 95 0.19 10.86 4.44
N CYS A 96 1.44 10.52 4.75
CA CYS A 96 1.79 9.28 5.44
C CYS A 96 1.77 9.48 6.96
N MET A 97 1.04 8.61 7.65
CA MET A 97 1.02 8.57 9.12
C MET A 97 1.95 7.50 9.68
N THR A 98 2.15 6.41 8.95
CA THR A 98 3.00 5.29 9.39
C THR A 98 3.67 4.66 8.18
N CYS A 99 4.98 4.51 8.26
CA CYS A 99 5.78 3.88 7.21
C CYS A 99 5.70 2.36 7.26
N ASP A 100 6.07 1.71 6.17
CA ASP A 100 6.30 0.27 6.14
C ASP A 100 7.46 -0.13 7.05
N GLU A 101 7.51 -1.41 7.42
CA GLU A 101 8.62 -1.96 8.20
C GLU A 101 9.97 -1.72 7.49
N GLY A 102 10.97 -1.24 8.23
CA GLY A 102 12.27 -0.87 7.69
C GLY A 102 12.35 0.56 7.14
N PHE A 103 11.28 1.35 7.25
CA PHE A 103 11.24 2.75 6.85
C PHE A 103 10.90 3.65 8.04
N ALA A 104 11.41 4.88 8.03
CA ALA A 104 11.12 5.92 9.00
C ALA A 104 10.53 7.15 8.30
N LEU A 105 9.59 7.83 8.99
CA LEU A 105 8.90 9.00 8.48
C LEU A 105 9.79 10.23 8.65
N ASP A 106 10.12 10.89 7.56
CA ASP A 106 10.55 12.29 7.58
C ASP A 106 9.29 13.14 7.70
N ILE A 107 9.11 13.81 8.84
CA ILE A 107 7.89 14.58 9.14
C ILE A 107 7.79 15.84 8.26
N ASP A 108 8.93 16.45 7.90
CA ASP A 108 8.95 17.71 7.15
C ASP A 108 8.64 17.46 5.68
N ALA A 109 9.24 16.43 5.09
CA ALA A 109 8.93 16.00 3.73
C ALA A 109 7.65 15.16 3.64
N ASN A 110 7.24 14.56 4.76
CA ASN A 110 6.13 13.62 4.88
C ASN A 110 6.30 12.43 3.90
N ILE A 111 7.53 11.91 3.88
CA ILE A 111 7.99 10.80 3.03
C ILE A 111 8.66 9.75 3.93
N CYS A 112 8.45 8.48 3.57
CA CYS A 112 9.09 7.35 4.24
C CYS A 112 10.43 6.98 3.59
N TYR A 113 11.50 7.06 4.38
CA TYR A 113 12.84 6.71 3.94
C TYR A 113 13.37 5.44 4.59
N PRO A 114 14.20 4.65 3.88
CA PRO A 114 14.80 3.45 4.47
C PRO A 114 15.58 3.79 5.73
N VAL A 115 15.40 3.00 6.80
CA VAL A 115 16.21 3.08 8.01
C VAL A 115 17.65 2.69 7.67
N CYS A 116 18.62 3.36 8.30
CA CYS A 116 20.03 3.13 8.07
C CYS A 116 20.84 3.19 9.37
N THR A 117 21.93 2.44 9.38
CA THR A 117 22.99 2.44 10.40
C THR A 117 24.35 2.79 9.82
N SER A 118 24.47 2.91 8.49
CA SER A 118 25.67 3.38 7.80
C SER A 118 25.33 4.05 6.48
N ASN A 119 26.22 4.94 6.00
CA ASN A 119 26.04 5.62 4.71
C ASN A 119 25.99 4.66 3.52
N ILE A 120 26.68 3.51 3.60
CA ILE A 120 26.75 2.53 2.52
C ILE A 120 25.36 1.98 2.19
N GLN A 121 24.51 1.75 3.20
CA GLN A 121 23.14 1.23 2.98
C GLN A 121 22.27 2.15 2.11
N CYS A 122 22.46 3.47 2.26
CA CYS A 122 21.74 4.46 1.46
C CYS A 122 22.35 4.61 0.06
N GLN A 123 23.67 4.48 -0.07
CA GLN A 123 24.37 4.60 -1.36
C GLN A 123 24.13 3.40 -2.28
N ASP A 124 24.17 2.17 -1.76
CA ASP A 124 23.97 0.94 -2.53
C ASP A 124 22.58 0.88 -3.19
N THR A 125 21.61 1.55 -2.59
CA THR A 125 20.22 1.60 -3.04
C THR A 125 19.88 2.91 -3.76
N ASN A 126 20.88 3.75 -4.03
CA ASN A 126 20.72 5.09 -4.62
C ASN A 126 19.68 5.96 -3.88
N ASN A 127 19.60 5.80 -2.56
CA ASN A 127 18.73 6.55 -1.65
C ASN A 127 19.46 7.71 -0.94
N GLY A 128 20.68 8.04 -1.38
CA GLY A 128 21.48 9.16 -0.88
C GLY A 128 22.38 8.79 0.30
N TYR A 129 22.30 9.53 1.40
CA TYR A 129 23.15 9.37 2.58
C TYR A 129 22.34 9.02 3.82
N CYS A 130 22.97 8.41 4.83
CA CYS A 130 22.35 8.14 6.11
C CYS A 130 22.37 9.39 7.00
N ASN A 131 21.20 9.91 7.33
CA ASN A 131 21.07 10.91 8.38
C ASN A 131 21.09 10.20 9.74
N PHE A 132 22.18 10.34 10.49
CA PHE A 132 22.37 9.66 11.78
C PHE A 132 21.59 10.29 12.94
N ASP A 133 21.09 11.52 12.80
CA ASP A 133 20.24 12.14 13.84
C ASP A 133 18.91 11.38 13.94
N ASN A 134 18.38 10.98 12.79
CA ASN A 134 17.10 10.27 12.71
C ASN A 134 17.22 8.79 12.27
N ASN A 135 18.43 8.33 11.91
CA ASN A 135 18.75 6.99 11.42
C ASN A 135 17.95 6.54 10.17
N TYR A 136 17.80 7.43 9.18
CA TYR A 136 17.21 7.07 7.88
C TYR A 136 17.90 7.77 6.71
N CYS A 137 17.73 7.21 5.52
CA CYS A 137 18.36 7.72 4.31
C CYS A 137 17.72 9.03 3.86
N LYS A 138 18.51 10.05 3.53
CA LYS A 138 18.04 11.27 2.86
C LYS A 138 18.64 11.36 1.47
N PRO A 139 17.89 11.86 0.47
CA PRO A 139 18.42 12.06 -0.87
C PRO A 139 19.57 13.06 -0.85
N CYS A 140 20.48 12.94 -1.81
CA CYS A 140 21.49 13.95 -2.04
C CYS A 140 20.87 15.24 -2.61
N GLN A 141 21.54 16.36 -2.39
CA GLN A 141 21.21 17.63 -3.06
C GLN A 141 21.29 17.50 -4.59
N ASN A 142 20.59 18.38 -5.31
CA ASN A 142 20.61 18.42 -6.77
C ASN A 142 22.05 18.49 -7.33
N ASN A 143 22.28 17.81 -8.44
CA ASN A 143 23.59 17.68 -9.10
C ASN A 143 24.64 16.92 -8.28
N CYS A 144 24.21 16.11 -7.31
CA CYS A 144 25.08 15.25 -6.52
C CYS A 144 24.67 13.79 -6.62
N LYS A 145 25.56 12.98 -7.20
CA LYS A 145 25.39 11.54 -7.35
C LYS A 145 25.70 10.77 -6.07
N ILE A 146 26.79 11.13 -5.37
CA ILE A 146 27.21 10.49 -4.13
C ILE A 146 27.45 11.57 -3.07
N CYS A 147 26.76 11.48 -1.94
CA CYS A 147 26.90 12.39 -0.82
C CYS A 147 27.14 11.63 0.50
N LEU A 148 27.71 12.32 1.50
CA LEU A 148 27.82 11.83 2.89
C LEU A 148 26.93 12.61 3.86
N SER A 149 26.41 13.75 3.43
CA SER A 149 25.43 14.58 4.14
C SER A 149 24.67 15.43 3.13
N GLU A 150 23.70 16.23 3.59
CA GLU A 150 22.93 17.16 2.76
C GLU A 150 23.83 18.10 1.94
N VAL A 151 24.92 18.59 2.55
CA VAL A 151 25.80 19.60 1.95
C VAL A 151 27.12 19.01 1.43
N PHE A 152 27.49 17.80 1.85
CA PHE A 152 28.77 17.19 1.47
C PHE A 152 28.59 16.22 0.30
N CYS A 153 28.85 16.73 -0.91
CA CYS A 153 28.91 15.94 -2.13
C CYS A 153 30.32 15.39 -2.37
N VAL A 154 30.40 14.08 -2.62
CA VAL A 154 31.64 13.38 -2.98
C VAL A 154 31.79 13.28 -4.50
N GLN A 155 30.67 13.08 -5.20
CA GLN A 155 30.64 12.98 -6.66
C GLN A 155 29.45 13.75 -7.21
N CYS A 156 29.73 14.75 -8.05
CA CYS A 156 28.72 15.47 -8.82
C CYS A 156 28.25 14.65 -10.03
N ASP A 157 27.08 14.99 -10.56
CA ASP A 157 26.54 14.43 -11.81
C ASP A 157 27.33 14.84 -13.06
#